data_AF-A0A7X5QR05-F1
#
_entry.id   AF-A0A7X5QR05-F1
#
_cell.length_a   1.000
_cell.length_b   1.000
_cell.length_c   1.000
_cell.angle_alpha   90.00
_cell.angle_beta   90.00
_cell.angle_gamma   90.00
#
_symmetry.space_group_name_H-M   'P 1'
#
loop_
_entity.id
_entity.type
_entity.pdbx_description
1 polymer ?
#
loop_
_entity_poly.entity_id
_entity_poly.type
_entity_poly.pdbx_seq_one_letter_code
_entity_poly.pdbx_strand_id
1 'polypeptide(L)'
;YSILHLWQQSYNASNIYPLTIGFYVERLKATKDPALKKKIDDSINQERWDNDWPKLKKTTQDFEVRQAMLMKLFEAFADNPALSYQVGGLQNYFHYFFSLQDEKETREEEDALEFQFFSEILSGLLGNLQSSLPGQQVLAKLAAKESDSNGDGNFWRTITGSVITVLNNDKVKSPMLESQFIRGVDNILLGMGTFLATVCANPGQAISQGANYVRQLPQKAIDRITQQFVPALLSTLGVVIEPDGRVALSEQSYQEVLKRLESKANRHLPDPAMRTQAIGERIINWSKRLESLGDKPVITLPA
;
A
#
# COMPACT_ATOMS: atom_id res chain seq x y z
N TYR A 1 6.85 13.80 6.95
CA TYR A 1 5.82 13.69 5.91
C TYR A 1 4.41 13.59 6.50
N SER A 2 4.16 12.67 7.44
CA SER A 2 2.83 12.43 8.04
C SER A 2 2.17 13.67 8.65
N ILE A 3 2.92 14.51 9.38
CA ILE A 3 2.41 15.76 9.95
C ILE A 3 1.88 16.70 8.85
N LEU A 4 2.63 16.85 7.75
CA LEU A 4 2.23 17.68 6.62
C LEU A 4 0.97 17.13 5.94
N HIS A 5 0.86 15.80 5.81
CA HIS A 5 -0.33 15.16 5.26
C HIS A 5 -1.56 15.35 6.16
N LEU A 6 -1.42 15.18 7.47
CA LEU A 6 -2.49 15.44 8.44
C LEU A 6 -2.95 16.91 8.42
N TRP A 7 -2.01 17.84 8.29
CA TRP A 7 -2.35 19.27 8.13
C TRP A 7 -3.13 19.54 6.85
N GLN A 8 -2.74 18.94 5.73
CA GLN A 8 -3.48 19.05 4.48
C GLN A 8 -4.89 18.47 4.63
N GLN A 9 -5.03 17.29 5.24
CA GLN A 9 -6.34 16.67 5.48
C GLN A 9 -7.24 17.56 6.37
N SER A 10 -6.70 18.08 7.47
CA SER A 10 -7.41 19.00 8.37
C SER A 10 -7.83 20.29 7.66
N TYR A 11 -6.94 20.87 6.86
CA TYR A 11 -7.24 22.05 6.06
C TYR A 11 -8.35 21.77 5.04
N ASN A 12 -8.25 20.66 4.31
CA ASN A 12 -9.24 20.25 3.32
C ASN A 12 -10.61 19.98 3.96
N ALA A 13 -10.64 19.31 5.12
CA ALA A 13 -11.88 19.05 5.84
C ALA A 13 -12.53 20.36 6.31
N SER A 14 -11.74 21.29 6.84
CA SER A 14 -12.22 22.60 7.31
C SER A 14 -12.71 23.50 6.17
N ASN A 15 -12.20 23.29 4.95
CA ASN A 15 -12.48 24.12 3.78
C ASN A 15 -13.14 23.35 2.64
N ILE A 16 -13.80 22.22 2.92
CA ILE A 16 -14.29 21.29 1.88
C ILE A 16 -15.24 21.98 0.89
N TYR A 17 -16.20 22.75 1.38
CA TYR A 17 -17.16 23.48 0.56
C TYR A 17 -16.51 24.61 -0.25
N PRO A 18 -15.79 25.57 0.35
CA PRO A 18 -15.19 26.65 -0.42
C PRO A 18 -14.14 26.15 -1.43
N LEU A 19 -13.38 25.09 -1.11
CA LEU A 19 -12.46 24.47 -2.07
C LEU A 19 -13.21 23.81 -3.23
N THR A 20 -14.22 22.98 -2.94
CA THR A 20 -14.99 22.28 -3.98
C THR A 20 -15.69 23.26 -4.93
N ILE A 21 -16.37 24.26 -4.37
CA ILE A 21 -17.04 25.31 -5.15
C ILE A 21 -16.01 26.10 -5.95
N GLY A 22 -14.90 26.50 -5.34
CA GLY A 22 -13.86 27.27 -6.01
C GLY A 22 -13.23 26.53 -7.19
N PHE A 23 -12.88 25.26 -7.02
CA PHE A 23 -12.36 24.44 -8.13
C PHE A 23 -13.39 24.26 -9.25
N TYR A 24 -14.67 24.11 -8.91
CA TYR A 24 -15.74 24.00 -9.90
C TYR A 24 -15.90 25.29 -10.70
N VAL A 25 -15.98 26.44 -10.01
CA VAL A 25 -16.08 27.77 -10.63
C VAL A 25 -14.87 28.06 -11.50
N GLU A 26 -13.65 27.72 -11.05
CA GLU A 26 -12.43 27.90 -11.83
C GLU A 26 -12.48 27.13 -13.15
N ARG A 27 -13.00 25.89 -13.14
CA ARG A 27 -13.23 25.10 -14.37
C ARG A 27 -14.28 25.73 -15.27
N LEU A 28 -15.36 26.28 -14.71
CA LEU A 28 -16.38 26.98 -15.49
C LEU A 28 -15.81 28.25 -16.14
N LYS A 29 -15.04 29.04 -15.40
CA LYS A 29 -14.37 30.25 -15.90
C LYS A 29 -13.34 29.97 -17.00
N ALA A 30 -12.85 28.73 -17.14
CA ALA A 30 -11.98 28.30 -18.23
C ALA A 30 -12.72 28.07 -19.57
N THR A 31 -14.05 28.27 -19.63
CA THR A 31 -14.81 28.18 -20.88
C THR A 31 -14.34 29.20 -21.92
N LYS A 32 -14.37 28.80 -23.19
CA LYS A 32 -14.09 29.67 -24.34
C LYS A 32 -15.33 30.37 -24.89
N ASP A 33 -16.53 29.97 -24.45
CA ASP A 33 -17.79 30.57 -24.88
C ASP A 33 -18.01 31.92 -24.17
N PRO A 34 -18.05 33.05 -24.92
CA PRO A 34 -18.20 34.38 -24.33
C PRO A 34 -19.54 34.61 -23.61
N ALA A 35 -20.63 34.02 -24.10
CA ALA A 35 -21.96 34.18 -23.52
C ALA A 35 -22.07 33.43 -22.19
N LEU A 36 -21.53 32.21 -22.14
CA LEU A 36 -21.41 31.43 -20.90
C LEU A 36 -20.47 32.11 -19.91
N LYS A 37 -19.32 32.60 -20.37
CA LYS A 37 -18.37 33.33 -19.51
C LYS A 37 -19.01 34.54 -18.85
N LYS A 38 -19.73 35.37 -19.61
CA LYS A 38 -20.46 36.52 -19.06
C LYS A 38 -21.48 36.10 -18.00
N LYS A 39 -22.29 35.07 -18.26
CA LYS A 39 -23.26 34.56 -17.28
C LYS A 39 -22.59 34.07 -15.99
N ILE A 40 -21.46 33.37 -16.11
CA ILE A 40 -20.68 32.91 -14.96
C ILE A 40 -20.16 34.12 -14.16
N ASP A 41 -19.58 35.10 -14.85
CA ASP A 41 -19.02 36.28 -14.21
C ASP A 41 -20.10 37.13 -13.51
N ASP A 42 -21.28 37.29 -14.12
CA ASP A 42 -22.42 37.99 -13.54
C ASP A 42 -23.03 37.24 -12.33
N SER A 43 -22.83 35.92 -12.25
CA SER A 43 -23.40 35.07 -11.19
C SER A 43 -22.50 34.95 -9.94
N ILE A 44 -21.28 35.50 -9.98
CA ILE A 44 -20.29 35.37 -8.92
C ILE A 44 -19.87 36.76 -8.45
N ASN A 45 -19.73 36.93 -7.13
CA ASN A 45 -19.12 38.14 -6.57
C ASN A 45 -17.63 38.17 -6.95
N GLN A 46 -17.28 38.96 -7.97
CA GLN A 46 -15.92 39.02 -8.52
C GLN A 46 -14.90 39.56 -7.53
N GLU A 47 -15.26 40.57 -6.73
CA GLU A 47 -14.36 41.14 -5.72
C GLU A 47 -13.94 40.10 -4.68
N ARG A 48 -14.89 39.32 -4.14
CA ARG A 48 -14.58 38.24 -3.20
C ARG A 48 -13.85 37.09 -3.88
N TRP A 49 -14.23 36.76 -5.11
CA TRP A 49 -13.54 35.75 -5.90
C TRP A 49 -12.05 36.11 -6.07
N ASP A 50 -11.75 37.32 -6.53
CA ASP A 50 -10.38 37.76 -6.81
C ASP A 50 -9.53 37.91 -5.55
N ASN A 51 -10.15 38.16 -4.38
CA ASN A 51 -9.43 38.33 -3.11
C ASN A 51 -9.28 37.05 -2.28
N ASP A 52 -10.30 36.19 -2.23
CA ASP A 52 -10.37 35.08 -1.27
C ASP A 52 -9.99 33.75 -1.91
N TRP A 53 -10.40 33.49 -3.16
CA TRP A 53 -10.09 32.25 -3.85
C TRP A 53 -8.58 32.02 -4.02
N PRO A 54 -7.77 33.00 -4.44
CA PRO A 54 -6.33 32.82 -4.55
C PRO A 54 -5.65 32.45 -3.23
N LYS A 55 -6.14 32.95 -2.09
CA LYS A 55 -5.58 32.63 -0.76
C LYS A 55 -5.82 31.16 -0.41
N LEU A 56 -7.06 30.69 -0.58
CA LEU A 56 -7.44 29.29 -0.33
C LEU A 56 -6.69 28.33 -1.27
N LYS A 57 -6.63 28.69 -2.55
CA LYS A 57 -5.91 27.92 -3.57
C LYS A 57 -4.42 27.85 -3.26
N LYS A 58 -3.80 28.97 -2.89
CA LYS A 58 -2.37 29.04 -2.58
C LYS A 58 -1.99 28.10 -1.44
N THR A 59 -2.78 28.02 -0.36
CA THR A 59 -2.50 27.09 0.74
C THR A 59 -2.51 25.63 0.26
N THR A 60 -3.44 25.27 -0.62
CA THR A 60 -3.49 23.93 -1.23
C THR A 60 -2.24 23.66 -2.08
N GLN A 61 -1.83 24.62 -2.90
CA GLN A 61 -0.62 24.53 -3.72
C GLN A 61 0.66 24.44 -2.87
N ASP A 62 0.74 25.18 -1.76
CA ASP A 62 1.87 25.14 -0.85
C ASP A 62 2.02 23.73 -0.21
N PHE A 63 0.91 23.05 0.11
CA PHE A 63 0.94 21.66 0.55
C PHE A 63 1.52 20.75 -0.52
N GLU A 64 1.03 20.86 -1.77
CA GLU A 64 1.50 20.04 -2.90
C GLU A 64 3.01 20.24 -3.16
N VAL A 65 3.49 21.49 -3.17
CA VAL A 65 4.91 21.81 -3.35
C VAL A 65 5.77 21.20 -2.24
N ARG A 66 5.35 21.36 -0.98
CA ARG A 66 6.09 20.80 0.17
C ARG A 66 6.08 19.27 0.16
N GLN A 67 4.95 18.65 -0.19
CA GLN A 67 4.87 17.20 -0.34
C GLN A 67 5.80 16.72 -1.44
N ALA A 68 5.79 17.35 -2.62
CA ALA A 68 6.69 17.02 -3.72
C ALA A 68 8.17 17.17 -3.33
N MET A 69 8.53 18.21 -2.58
CA MET A 69 9.89 18.38 -2.06
C MET A 69 10.31 17.24 -1.12
N LEU A 70 9.46 16.88 -0.16
CA LEU A 70 9.72 15.75 0.74
C LEU A 70 9.80 14.41 0.01
N MET A 71 8.94 14.21 -0.99
CA MET A 71 8.96 13.01 -1.84
C MET A 71 10.25 12.90 -2.65
N LYS A 72 10.74 14.00 -3.22
CA LYS A 72 12.04 14.04 -3.90
C LYS A 72 13.21 13.76 -2.95
N LEU A 73 13.17 14.33 -1.74
CA LEU A 73 14.19 14.07 -0.72
C LEU A 73 14.22 12.60 -0.34
N PHE A 74 13.05 12.00 -0.11
CA PHE A 74 12.94 10.57 0.19
C PHE A 74 13.43 9.71 -0.97
N GLU A 75 13.02 10.01 -2.21
CA GLU A 75 13.48 9.30 -3.41
C GLU A 75 15.02 9.33 -3.54
N ALA A 76 15.64 10.49 -3.27
CA ALA A 76 17.09 10.62 -3.26
C ALA A 76 17.75 9.88 -2.08
N PHE A 77 17.15 9.91 -0.89
CA PHE A 77 17.67 9.17 0.26
C PHE A 77 17.62 7.65 0.05
N ALA A 78 16.57 7.16 -0.61
CA ALA A 78 16.37 5.76 -0.91
C ALA A 78 17.31 5.24 -2.02
N ASP A 79 17.35 5.93 -3.16
CA ASP A 79 17.86 5.38 -4.42
C ASP A 79 18.81 6.35 -5.16
N ASN A 80 19.50 7.26 -4.46
CA ASN A 80 20.58 8.02 -5.08
C ASN A 80 21.80 7.10 -5.29
N PRO A 81 22.27 6.88 -6.54
CA PRO A 81 23.42 6.02 -6.80
C PRO A 81 24.70 6.46 -6.08
N ALA A 82 24.85 7.76 -5.81
CA ALA A 82 25.98 8.28 -5.04
C ALA A 82 25.93 7.91 -3.54
N LEU A 83 24.76 7.47 -3.05
CA LEU A 83 24.53 7.04 -1.66
C LEU A 83 24.32 5.52 -1.54
N SER A 84 24.13 4.80 -2.65
CA SER A 84 24.02 3.33 -2.65
C SER A 84 25.27 2.71 -2.03
N TYR A 85 25.08 1.87 -1.02
CA TYR A 85 26.15 1.22 -0.25
C TYR A 85 27.18 2.19 0.39
N GLN A 86 26.80 3.46 0.55
CA GLN A 86 27.58 4.45 1.29
C GLN A 86 26.99 4.66 2.69
N VAL A 87 27.83 5.02 3.65
CA VAL A 87 27.39 5.44 4.98
C VAL A 87 26.45 6.63 4.84
N GLY A 88 25.24 6.51 5.41
CA GLY A 88 24.17 7.51 5.28
C GLY A 88 23.19 7.25 4.14
N GLY A 89 23.37 6.21 3.32
CA GLY A 89 22.38 5.77 2.33
C GLY A 89 21.37 4.79 2.94
N LEU A 90 20.08 4.94 2.61
CA LEU A 90 19.04 4.09 3.15
C LEU A 90 19.21 2.61 2.75
N GLN A 91 19.57 2.35 1.49
CA GLN A 91 19.89 1.01 1.01
C GLN A 91 21.02 0.36 1.82
N ASN A 92 22.06 1.12 2.15
CA ASN A 92 23.21 0.65 2.92
C ASN A 92 22.79 0.15 4.31
N TYR A 93 21.93 0.91 5.00
CA TYR A 93 21.40 0.49 6.30
C TYR A 93 20.61 -0.82 6.18
N PHE A 94 19.69 -0.92 5.23
CA PHE A 94 18.87 -2.12 5.08
C PHE A 94 19.64 -3.35 4.61
N HIS A 95 20.76 -3.17 3.91
CA HIS A 95 21.60 -4.26 3.44
C HIS A 95 22.58 -4.77 4.50
N TYR A 96 23.22 -3.88 5.27
CA TYR A 96 24.30 -4.28 6.20
C TYR A 96 23.89 -4.31 7.68
N PHE A 97 22.83 -3.61 8.09
CA PHE A 97 22.40 -3.63 9.48
C PHE A 97 21.71 -4.95 9.86
N PHE A 98 21.08 -5.60 8.89
CA PHE A 98 20.28 -6.80 9.10
C PHE A 98 20.93 -8.03 8.47
N SER A 99 20.85 -9.18 9.15
CA SER A 99 21.35 -10.48 8.67
C SER A 99 20.31 -11.27 7.86
N LEU A 100 19.26 -10.60 7.37
CA LEU A 100 18.15 -11.25 6.67
C LEU A 100 18.55 -11.82 5.31
N GLN A 101 19.55 -11.22 4.65
CA GLN A 101 20.04 -11.68 3.35
C GLN A 101 21.02 -12.85 3.44
N ASP A 102 21.52 -13.14 4.65
CA ASP A 102 22.46 -14.24 4.85
C ASP A 102 21.77 -15.58 4.62
N GLU A 103 22.38 -16.43 3.79
CA GLU A 103 21.97 -17.82 3.64
C GLU A 103 22.29 -18.56 4.94
N LYS A 104 21.26 -18.76 5.76
CA LYS A 104 21.36 -19.55 6.99
C LYS A 104 20.73 -20.91 6.78
N GLU A 105 21.47 -21.95 7.14
CA GLU A 105 20.94 -23.31 7.11
C GLU A 105 19.74 -23.42 8.05
N THR A 106 19.80 -22.88 9.28
CA THR A 106 18.69 -22.77 10.26
C THR A 106 18.37 -21.31 10.56
N ARG A 107 17.11 -21.03 10.89
CA ARG A 107 16.66 -19.75 11.44
C ARG A 107 16.30 -19.95 12.90
N GLU A 108 16.86 -19.11 13.76
CA GLU A 108 16.67 -19.14 15.20
C GLU A 108 15.67 -18.05 15.64
N GLU A 109 15.34 -18.01 16.94
CA GLU A 109 14.42 -16.99 17.48
C GLU A 109 14.93 -15.56 17.23
N GLU A 110 16.24 -15.35 17.31
CA GLU A 110 16.87 -14.05 17.04
C GLU A 110 16.62 -13.57 15.60
N ASP A 111 16.64 -14.48 14.61
CA ASP A 111 16.31 -14.16 13.23
C ASP A 111 14.85 -13.71 13.07
N ALA A 112 13.94 -14.37 13.78
CA ALA A 112 12.52 -14.06 13.72
C ALA A 112 12.22 -12.69 14.37
N LEU A 113 12.90 -12.37 15.47
CA LEU A 113 12.85 -11.05 16.11
C LEU A 113 13.46 -9.96 15.23
N GLU A 114 14.60 -10.24 14.58
CA GLU A 114 15.23 -9.34 13.62
C GLU A 114 14.29 -9.04 12.45
N PHE A 115 13.64 -10.06 11.90
CA PHE A 115 12.64 -9.89 10.82
C PHE A 115 11.43 -9.06 11.28
N GLN A 116 10.93 -9.27 12.50
CA GLN A 116 9.86 -8.44 13.04
C GLN A 116 10.30 -6.97 13.13
N PHE A 117 11.49 -6.70 13.68
CA PHE A 117 12.02 -5.34 13.83
C PHE A 117 12.27 -4.66 12.48
N PHE A 118 12.86 -5.39 11.52
CA PHE A 118 13.01 -4.96 10.14
C PHE A 118 11.66 -4.51 9.55
N SER A 119 10.62 -5.33 9.74
CA SER A 119 9.29 -5.10 9.20
C SER A 119 8.60 -3.90 9.85
N GLU A 120 8.81 -3.67 11.15
CA GLU A 120 8.31 -2.48 11.87
C GLU A 120 8.92 -1.19 11.32
N ILE A 121 10.24 -1.16 11.13
CA ILE A 121 10.93 0.00 10.54
C ILE A 121 10.43 0.23 9.11
N LEU A 122 10.33 -0.84 8.31
CA LEU A 122 9.86 -0.76 6.94
C LEU A 122 8.43 -0.21 6.88
N SER A 123 7.56 -0.66 7.78
CA SER A 123 6.18 -0.18 7.91
C SER A 123 6.12 1.31 8.24
N GLY A 124 6.88 1.76 9.24
CA GLY A 124 6.94 3.17 9.62
C GLY A 124 7.45 4.07 8.49
N LEU A 125 8.42 3.57 7.71
CA LEU A 125 9.01 4.29 6.60
C LEU A 125 8.06 4.41 5.41
N LEU A 126 7.43 3.30 5.00
CA LEU A 126 6.65 3.22 3.75
C LEU A 126 5.15 3.41 3.95
N GLY A 127 4.60 3.09 5.12
CA GLY A 127 3.16 3.19 5.41
C GLY A 127 2.62 4.59 5.18
N ASN A 128 3.39 5.60 5.57
CA ASN A 128 2.99 6.99 5.37
C ASN A 128 2.93 7.39 3.89
N LEU A 129 3.72 6.77 3.01
CA LEU A 129 3.70 7.07 1.57
C LEU A 129 2.39 6.61 0.91
N GLN A 130 1.71 5.61 1.47
CA GLN A 130 0.45 5.10 0.92
C GLN A 130 -0.71 6.09 1.06
N SER A 131 -0.61 7.02 2.01
CA SER A 131 -1.68 7.96 2.35
C SER A 131 -1.94 9.04 1.28
N SER A 132 -1.07 9.16 0.26
CA SER A 132 -1.25 10.14 -0.80
C SER A 132 -0.81 9.63 -2.17
N LEU A 133 -1.33 10.28 -3.21
CA LEU A 133 -0.91 10.01 -4.58
C LEU A 133 0.61 10.29 -4.81
N PRO A 134 1.21 11.41 -4.35
CA PRO A 134 2.65 11.60 -4.47
C PRO A 134 3.49 10.50 -3.81
N GLY A 135 3.07 9.99 -2.65
CA GLY A 135 3.78 8.91 -1.97
C GLY A 135 3.62 7.57 -2.68
N GLN A 136 2.43 7.26 -3.20
CA GLN A 136 2.20 6.08 -4.04
C GLN A 136 3.03 6.13 -5.34
N GLN A 137 3.20 7.31 -5.93
CA GLN A 137 4.09 7.51 -7.09
C GLN A 137 5.55 7.23 -6.75
N VAL A 138 6.02 7.66 -5.56
CA VAL A 138 7.37 7.33 -5.12
C VAL A 138 7.55 5.83 -4.94
N LEU A 139 6.60 5.14 -4.30
CA LEU A 139 6.64 3.67 -4.17
C LEU A 139 6.71 2.99 -5.55
N ALA A 140 5.89 3.45 -6.50
CA ALA A 140 5.89 2.93 -7.86
C ALA A 140 7.24 3.14 -8.56
N LYS A 141 7.87 4.32 -8.40
CA LYS A 141 9.20 4.57 -8.96
C LYS A 141 10.29 3.70 -8.35
N LEU A 142 10.28 3.51 -7.03
CA LEU A 142 11.24 2.64 -6.35
C LEU A 142 11.11 1.21 -6.85
N ALA A 143 9.88 0.70 -6.97
CA ALA A 143 9.61 -0.61 -7.55
C ALA A 143 9.98 -0.70 -9.04
N ALA A 144 9.79 0.36 -9.82
CA ALA A 144 10.15 0.36 -11.24
C ALA A 144 11.65 0.24 -11.47
N LYS A 145 12.48 0.95 -10.70
CA LYS A 145 13.95 0.95 -10.80
C LYS A 145 14.58 -0.44 -10.62
N GLU A 146 13.89 -1.35 -9.96
CA GLU A 146 14.34 -2.74 -9.78
C GLU A 146 14.46 -3.48 -11.12
N SER A 147 13.68 -3.07 -12.12
CA SER A 147 13.70 -3.69 -13.44
C SER A 147 14.85 -3.20 -14.32
N ASP A 148 15.40 -2.02 -14.01
CA ASP A 148 16.42 -1.33 -14.80
C ASP A 148 17.86 -1.79 -14.46
N SER A 149 18.08 -2.42 -13.31
CA SER A 149 19.41 -2.84 -12.88
C SER A 149 19.72 -4.29 -13.26
N ASN A 150 20.80 -4.46 -14.04
CA ASN A 150 21.53 -5.74 -14.15
C ASN A 150 22.42 -6.02 -12.91
N GLY A 151 22.21 -5.30 -11.81
CA GLY A 151 23.02 -5.40 -10.59
C GLY A 151 22.23 -5.18 -9.30
N ASP A 152 22.84 -5.56 -8.18
CA ASP A 152 22.47 -5.23 -6.80
C ASP A 152 22.55 -3.72 -6.61
N GLY A 153 21.43 -3.01 -6.43
CA GLY A 153 21.55 -1.55 -6.44
C GLY A 153 20.32 -0.68 -6.29
N ASN A 154 19.16 -1.21 -5.87
CA ASN A 154 18.08 -0.32 -5.47
C ASN A 154 17.46 -0.78 -4.15
N PHE A 155 17.01 0.21 -3.38
CA PHE A 155 16.41 0.03 -2.07
C PHE A 155 15.25 -0.95 -2.10
N TRP A 156 14.39 -0.88 -3.12
CA TRP A 156 13.23 -1.78 -3.28
C TRP A 156 13.63 -3.26 -3.38
N ARG A 157 14.63 -3.58 -4.21
CA ARG A 157 15.15 -4.93 -4.35
C ARG A 157 15.79 -5.42 -3.05
N THR A 158 16.52 -4.54 -2.35
CA THR A 158 17.11 -4.88 -1.05
C THR A 158 16.02 -5.29 -0.06
N ILE A 159 14.97 -4.48 0.12
CA ILE A 159 13.93 -4.76 1.12
C ILE A 159 13.08 -5.98 0.74
N THR A 160 12.66 -6.10 -0.53
CA THR A 160 11.80 -7.20 -0.97
C THR A 160 12.59 -8.51 -1.07
N GLY A 161 13.84 -8.45 -1.51
CA GLY A 161 14.77 -9.57 -1.53
C GLY A 161 15.00 -10.14 -0.13
N SER A 162 15.31 -9.28 0.87
CA SER A 162 15.47 -9.72 2.26
C SER A 162 14.22 -10.44 2.78
N VAL A 163 13.04 -9.89 2.53
CA VAL A 163 11.77 -10.52 2.96
C VAL A 163 11.54 -11.86 2.26
N ILE A 164 11.74 -11.93 0.95
CA ILE A 164 11.56 -13.18 0.19
C ILE A 164 12.54 -14.26 0.68
N THR A 165 13.82 -13.91 0.86
CA THR A 165 14.85 -14.83 1.36
C THR A 165 14.49 -15.36 2.74
N VAL A 166 13.99 -14.49 3.62
CA VAL A 166 13.56 -14.90 4.97
C VAL A 166 12.34 -15.81 4.89
N LEU A 167 11.27 -15.42 4.20
CA LEU A 167 10.00 -16.14 4.23
C LEU A 167 9.99 -17.44 3.43
N ASN A 168 10.83 -17.57 2.41
CA ASN A 168 10.91 -18.79 1.60
C ASN A 168 11.84 -19.87 2.20
N ASN A 169 12.54 -19.60 3.30
CA ASN A 169 13.38 -20.61 3.94
C ASN A 169 12.52 -21.67 4.65
N ASP A 170 12.64 -22.95 4.28
CA ASP A 170 11.75 -24.02 4.76
C ASP A 170 11.75 -24.24 6.28
N LYS A 171 12.77 -23.77 7.00
CA LYS A 171 12.82 -23.86 8.47
C LYS A 171 11.97 -22.79 9.19
N VAL A 172 11.43 -21.82 8.45
CA VAL A 172 10.44 -20.82 8.90
C VAL A 172 9.09 -21.46 9.26
N LYS A 173 8.83 -22.69 8.78
CA LYS A 173 7.62 -23.47 9.08
C LYS A 173 7.65 -24.09 10.50
N SER A 174 8.69 -23.84 11.30
CA SER A 174 8.69 -24.24 12.71
C SER A 174 7.55 -23.52 13.46
N PRO A 175 6.61 -24.25 14.10
CA PRO A 175 5.49 -23.64 14.82
C PRO A 175 5.91 -22.66 15.92
N MET A 176 7.14 -22.78 16.43
CA MET A 176 7.64 -21.95 17.54
C MET A 176 7.96 -20.51 17.11
N LEU A 177 8.24 -20.26 15.83
CA LEU A 177 8.62 -18.95 15.31
C LEU A 177 7.51 -18.28 14.48
N GLU A 178 6.43 -19.01 14.20
CA GLU A 178 5.32 -18.59 13.33
C GLU A 178 4.75 -17.22 13.75
N SER A 179 4.65 -16.96 15.06
CA SER A 179 4.03 -15.73 15.57
C SER A 179 4.81 -14.46 15.23
N GLN A 180 6.15 -14.51 15.26
CA GLN A 180 7.04 -13.38 14.98
C GLN A 180 7.05 -13.08 13.48
N PHE A 181 7.09 -14.12 12.64
CA PHE A 181 7.00 -13.98 11.18
C PHE A 181 5.64 -13.43 10.75
N ILE A 182 4.54 -13.92 11.33
CA ILE A 182 3.20 -13.37 11.09
C ILE A 182 3.16 -11.88 11.46
N ARG A 183 3.72 -11.48 12.60
CA ARG A 183 3.79 -10.05 12.98
C ARG A 183 4.61 -9.23 11.99
N GLY A 184 5.74 -9.77 11.52
CA GLY A 184 6.55 -9.12 10.49
C GLY A 184 5.75 -8.93 9.19
N VAL A 185 5.08 -9.98 8.72
CA VAL A 185 4.19 -9.91 7.53
C VAL A 185 3.05 -8.91 7.75
N ASP A 186 2.40 -8.92 8.91
CA ASP A 186 1.38 -7.93 9.27
C ASP A 186 1.90 -6.50 9.16
N ASN A 187 3.11 -6.23 9.69
CA ASN A 187 3.74 -4.91 9.61
C ASN A 187 4.04 -4.50 8.16
N ILE A 188 4.51 -5.44 7.34
CA ILE A 188 4.73 -5.22 5.90
C ILE A 188 3.41 -4.89 5.19
N LEU A 189 2.34 -5.63 5.46
CA LEU A 189 1.02 -5.38 4.88
C LEU A 189 0.41 -4.07 5.39
N LEU A 190 0.65 -3.67 6.64
CA LEU A 190 0.29 -2.36 7.14
C LEU A 190 1.05 -1.23 6.41
N GLY A 191 2.32 -1.45 6.08
CA GLY A 191 3.17 -0.46 5.43
C GLY A 191 2.99 -0.37 3.91
N MET A 192 2.71 -1.50 3.26
CA MET A 192 2.74 -1.63 1.81
C MET A 192 1.46 -2.23 1.21
N GLY A 193 0.51 -2.71 2.01
CA GLY A 193 -0.64 -3.48 1.54
C GLY A 193 -1.49 -2.80 0.48
N THR A 194 -1.78 -1.50 0.60
CA THR A 194 -2.61 -0.79 -0.39
C THR A 194 -1.94 -0.74 -1.76
N PHE A 195 -0.67 -0.38 -1.79
CA PHE A 195 0.15 -0.39 -3.01
C PHE A 195 0.22 -1.79 -3.61
N LEU A 196 0.55 -2.81 -2.81
CA LEU A 196 0.64 -4.20 -3.29
C LEU A 196 -0.69 -4.70 -3.85
N ALA A 197 -1.80 -4.46 -3.15
CA ALA A 197 -3.14 -4.81 -3.61
C ALA A 197 -3.49 -4.10 -4.92
N THR A 198 -3.10 -2.82 -5.08
CA THR A 198 -3.36 -2.07 -6.31
C THR A 198 -2.54 -2.61 -7.49
N VAL A 199 -1.31 -3.07 -7.26
CA VAL A 199 -0.47 -3.70 -8.28
C VAL A 199 -0.99 -5.09 -8.65
N CYS A 200 -1.51 -5.84 -7.68
CA CYS A 200 -2.07 -7.19 -7.89
C CYS A 200 -3.48 -7.17 -8.49
N ALA A 201 -4.26 -6.11 -8.26
CA ALA A 201 -5.55 -5.91 -8.91
C ALA A 201 -5.35 -5.72 -10.42
N ASN A 202 -6.32 -6.17 -11.23
CA ASN A 202 -6.27 -6.05 -12.69
C ASN A 202 -5.79 -4.64 -13.09
N PRO A 203 -4.57 -4.48 -13.67
CA PRO A 203 -3.95 -3.17 -13.85
C PRO A 203 -4.80 -2.21 -14.67
N GLY A 204 -5.58 -2.73 -15.63
CA GLY A 204 -6.54 -1.94 -16.40
C GLY A 204 -7.66 -1.34 -15.54
N GLN A 205 -8.17 -2.12 -14.59
CA GLN A 205 -9.19 -1.68 -13.63
C GLN A 205 -8.61 -0.68 -12.62
N ALA A 206 -7.42 -0.95 -12.06
CA ALA A 206 -6.75 -0.04 -11.13
C ALA A 206 -6.49 1.34 -11.78
N ILE A 207 -6.04 1.35 -13.03
CA ILE A 207 -5.84 2.56 -13.82
C ILE A 207 -7.17 3.31 -14.02
N SER A 208 -8.25 2.60 -14.37
CA SER A 208 -9.57 3.23 -14.55
C SER A 208 -10.11 3.87 -13.27
N GLN A 209 -9.69 3.37 -12.10
CA GLN A 209 -10.05 3.90 -10.78
C GLN A 209 -9.10 4.99 -10.28
N GLY A 210 -8.15 5.45 -11.10
CA GLY A 210 -7.29 6.59 -10.79
C GLY A 210 -5.89 6.23 -10.30
N ALA A 211 -5.52 4.95 -10.22
CA ALA A 211 -4.16 4.50 -9.90
C ALA A 211 -3.20 4.61 -11.10
N ASN A 212 -3.13 5.80 -11.71
CA ASN A 212 -2.29 6.05 -12.88
C ASN A 212 -0.79 5.83 -12.62
N TYR A 213 -0.35 5.82 -11.37
CA TYR A 213 1.04 5.51 -10.99
C TYR A 213 1.43 4.06 -11.35
N VAL A 214 0.47 3.12 -11.43
CA VAL A 214 0.73 1.73 -11.84
C VAL A 214 1.25 1.68 -13.28
N ARG A 215 0.89 2.63 -14.15
CA ARG A 215 1.42 2.72 -15.52
C ARG A 215 2.93 2.93 -15.58
N GLN A 216 3.54 3.39 -14.50
CA GLN A 216 4.98 3.62 -14.41
C GLN A 216 5.73 2.33 -14.08
N LEU A 217 5.02 1.27 -13.69
CA LEU A 217 5.63 -0.01 -13.36
C LEU A 217 5.92 -0.81 -14.64
N PRO A 218 7.19 -1.20 -14.89
CA PRO A 218 7.51 -2.15 -15.93
C PRO A 218 6.96 -3.53 -15.58
N GLN A 219 6.64 -4.34 -16.60
CA GLN A 219 6.05 -5.68 -16.41
C GLN A 219 6.88 -6.56 -15.48
N LYS A 220 8.21 -6.48 -15.57
CA LYS A 220 9.14 -7.24 -14.69
C LYS A 220 8.97 -6.90 -13.20
N ALA A 221 8.70 -5.64 -12.85
CA ALA A 221 8.42 -5.23 -11.48
C ALA A 221 7.05 -5.76 -11.02
N ILE A 222 6.05 -5.71 -11.90
CA ILE A 222 4.70 -6.27 -11.64
C ILE A 222 4.81 -7.79 -11.41
N ASP A 223 5.53 -8.51 -12.27
CA ASP A 223 5.71 -9.96 -12.16
C ASP A 223 6.41 -10.32 -10.87
N ARG A 224 7.47 -9.60 -10.47
CA ARG A 224 8.16 -9.87 -9.20
C ARG A 224 7.27 -9.64 -7.99
N ILE A 225 6.47 -8.56 -8.00
CA ILE A 225 5.51 -8.29 -6.92
C ILE A 225 4.45 -9.40 -6.85
N THR A 226 3.84 -9.73 -7.99
CA THR A 226 2.68 -10.62 -8.05
C THR A 226 3.04 -12.10 -7.96
N GLN A 227 4.23 -12.52 -8.42
CA GLN A 227 4.63 -13.93 -8.50
C GLN A 227 5.63 -14.33 -7.41
N GLN A 228 6.32 -13.39 -6.75
CA GLN A 228 7.32 -13.71 -5.72
C GLN A 228 7.01 -13.05 -4.38
N PHE A 229 6.93 -11.71 -4.36
CA PHE A 229 6.86 -10.97 -3.10
C PHE A 229 5.52 -11.16 -2.36
N VAL A 230 4.40 -10.91 -3.03
CA VAL A 230 3.06 -11.08 -2.44
C VAL A 230 2.78 -12.54 -2.09
N PRO A 231 3.08 -13.53 -2.96
CA PRO A 231 2.96 -14.94 -2.59
C PRO A 231 3.76 -15.34 -1.35
N ALA A 232 4.99 -14.85 -1.19
CA ALA A 232 5.79 -15.11 0.02
C ALA A 232 5.05 -14.64 1.28
N LEU A 233 4.57 -13.38 1.28
CA LEU A 233 3.80 -12.82 2.40
C LEU A 233 2.53 -13.63 2.71
N LEU A 234 1.75 -13.95 1.68
CA LEU A 234 0.48 -14.66 1.83
C LEU A 234 0.68 -16.11 2.29
N SER A 235 1.72 -16.79 1.79
CA SER A 235 2.02 -18.16 2.18
C SER A 235 2.32 -18.28 3.68
N THR A 236 2.99 -17.28 4.27
CA THR A 236 3.22 -17.19 5.73
C THR A 236 1.91 -17.03 6.52
N LEU A 237 0.87 -16.47 5.90
CA LEU A 237 -0.48 -16.37 6.47
C LEU A 237 -1.35 -17.60 6.18
N GLY A 238 -0.78 -18.65 5.56
CA GLY A 238 -1.52 -19.86 5.17
C GLY A 238 -2.41 -19.68 3.93
N VAL A 239 -2.14 -18.64 3.11
CA VAL A 239 -2.85 -18.32 1.88
C VAL A 239 -1.95 -18.60 0.68
N VAL A 240 -2.35 -19.55 -0.18
CA VAL A 240 -1.58 -19.89 -1.38
C VAL A 240 -2.37 -19.43 -2.62
N ILE A 241 -1.71 -18.66 -3.49
CA ILE A 241 -2.22 -18.33 -4.81
C ILE A 241 -1.72 -19.42 -5.77
N GLU A 242 -2.65 -20.20 -6.32
CA GLU A 242 -2.39 -21.22 -7.33
C GLU A 242 -1.96 -20.59 -8.67
N PRO A 243 -1.25 -21.35 -9.53
CA PRO A 243 -0.71 -20.86 -10.81
C PRO A 243 -1.74 -20.30 -11.79
N ASP A 244 -3.03 -20.60 -11.61
CA ASP A 244 -4.14 -20.10 -12.42
C ASP A 244 -4.87 -18.91 -11.78
N GLY A 245 -4.29 -18.31 -10.72
CA GLY A 245 -4.84 -17.16 -10.01
C GLY A 245 -5.89 -17.52 -8.97
N ARG A 246 -6.17 -18.82 -8.73
CA ARG A 246 -7.07 -19.24 -7.66
C ARG A 246 -6.39 -19.08 -6.30
N VAL A 247 -7.17 -18.71 -5.29
CA VAL A 247 -6.69 -18.71 -3.91
C VAL A 247 -7.16 -20.01 -3.26
N ALA A 248 -6.23 -20.91 -2.96
CA ALA A 248 -6.53 -22.13 -2.21
C ALA A 248 -6.60 -21.78 -0.72
N LEU A 249 -7.81 -21.52 -0.23
CA LEU A 249 -8.10 -21.40 1.20
C LEU A 249 -8.77 -22.70 1.66
N SER A 250 -8.06 -23.49 2.46
CA SER A 250 -8.70 -24.60 3.19
C SER A 250 -9.68 -24.03 4.22
N GLU A 251 -10.69 -24.81 4.62
CA GLU A 251 -11.63 -24.40 5.68
C GLU A 251 -10.89 -24.03 6.98
N GLN A 252 -9.84 -24.80 7.32
CA GLN A 252 -8.96 -24.49 8.45
C GLN A 252 -8.24 -23.15 8.26
N SER A 253 -7.61 -22.91 7.11
CA SER A 253 -6.92 -21.64 6.81
C SER A 253 -7.86 -20.45 6.87
N TYR A 254 -9.09 -20.59 6.38
CA TYR A 254 -10.09 -19.54 6.40
C TYR A 254 -10.60 -19.23 7.82
N GLN A 255 -10.88 -20.28 8.62
CA GLN A 255 -11.28 -20.13 10.02
C GLN A 255 -10.17 -19.52 10.88
N GLU A 256 -8.92 -19.87 10.60
CA GLU A 256 -7.72 -19.31 11.23
C GLU A 256 -7.59 -17.81 10.91
N VAL A 257 -7.74 -17.42 9.63
CA VAL A 257 -7.75 -16.02 9.20
C VAL A 257 -8.88 -15.23 9.85
N LEU A 258 -10.09 -15.78 9.90
CA LEU A 258 -11.25 -15.13 10.54
C LEU A 258 -11.04 -14.94 12.04
N LYS A 259 -10.61 -15.97 12.78
CA LYS A 259 -10.30 -15.85 14.21
C LYS A 259 -9.22 -14.79 14.48
N ARG A 260 -8.20 -14.72 13.61
CA ARG A 260 -7.13 -13.72 13.71
C ARG A 260 -7.67 -12.29 13.47
N LEU A 261 -8.58 -12.10 12.51
CA LEU A 261 -9.23 -10.81 12.25
C LEU A 261 -10.17 -10.39 13.40
N GLU A 262 -10.94 -11.33 13.95
CA GLU A 262 -11.84 -11.11 15.10
C GLU A 262 -11.06 -10.74 16.38
N SER A 263 -9.92 -11.38 16.62
CA SER A 263 -9.07 -11.06 17.78
C SER A 263 -8.48 -9.64 17.73
N LYS A 264 -8.30 -9.07 16.52
CA LYS A 264 -7.87 -7.69 16.31
C LYS A 264 -9.00 -6.67 16.43
N ALA A 265 -10.25 -7.04 16.10
CA ALA A 265 -11.42 -6.16 16.26
C ALA A 265 -11.80 -5.90 17.73
N ASN A 266 -11.39 -6.78 18.65
CA ASN A 266 -11.70 -6.65 20.08
C ASN A 266 -10.80 -5.68 20.88
N ARG A 267 -9.91 -4.92 20.23
CA ARG A 267 -9.19 -3.81 20.88
C ARG A 267 -9.85 -2.46 20.53
N HIS A 268 -10.84 -2.12 21.36
CA HIS A 268 -11.48 -0.80 21.54
C HIS A 268 -12.26 -0.21 20.33
N LEU A 269 -13.58 -0.47 20.26
CA LEU A 269 -14.73 0.48 20.18
C LEU A 269 -15.99 -0.24 19.62
N PRO A 270 -17.22 0.22 19.95
CA PRO A 270 -18.45 -0.49 19.60
C PRO A 270 -18.92 -0.24 18.15
N ASP A 271 -18.94 -1.34 17.40
CA ASP A 271 -20.02 -1.86 16.55
C ASP A 271 -20.58 -1.08 15.32
N PRO A 272 -19.92 -1.30 14.16
CA PRO A 272 -20.56 -1.49 12.84
C PRO A 272 -20.69 -2.99 12.46
N ALA A 273 -20.17 -3.89 13.30
CA ALA A 273 -19.95 -5.31 13.05
C ALA A 273 -21.24 -6.15 13.09
N MET A 274 -22.28 -5.75 13.83
CA MET A 274 -23.57 -6.45 13.88
C MET A 274 -24.31 -6.43 12.53
N ARG A 275 -24.11 -5.41 11.69
CA ARG A 275 -24.63 -5.42 10.31
C ARG A 275 -23.84 -6.38 9.41
N THR A 276 -22.54 -6.50 9.63
CA THR A 276 -21.66 -7.43 8.92
C THR A 276 -21.91 -8.87 9.37
N GLN A 277 -22.28 -9.09 10.63
CA GLN A 277 -22.64 -10.39 11.18
C GLN A 277 -23.95 -10.92 10.59
N ALA A 278 -24.95 -10.07 10.34
CA ALA A 278 -26.18 -10.47 9.63
C ALA A 278 -25.94 -10.81 8.14
N ILE A 279 -24.94 -10.18 7.50
CA ILE A 279 -24.48 -10.54 6.16
C ILE A 279 -23.66 -11.84 6.21
N GLY A 280 -22.81 -11.99 7.22
CA GLY A 280 -22.08 -13.22 7.55
C GLY A 280 -23.01 -14.40 7.82
N GLU A 281 -24.11 -14.22 8.55
CA GLU A 281 -25.12 -15.25 8.83
C GLU A 281 -25.92 -15.65 7.59
N ARG A 282 -26.15 -14.70 6.66
CA ARG A 282 -26.68 -15.03 5.33
C ARG A 282 -25.67 -15.79 4.46
N ILE A 283 -24.37 -15.58 4.68
CA ILE A 283 -23.28 -16.37 4.10
C ILE A 283 -23.11 -17.72 4.85
N ILE A 284 -23.45 -17.82 6.14
CA ILE A 284 -23.31 -19.04 6.99
C ILE A 284 -24.17 -20.21 6.51
N ASN A 285 -25.20 -19.99 5.68
CA ASN A 285 -25.88 -21.10 5.00
C ASN A 285 -25.02 -21.79 3.91
N TRP A 286 -23.73 -21.44 3.81
CA TRP A 286 -22.72 -22.13 3.00
C TRP A 286 -22.27 -23.46 3.61
N SER A 287 -22.22 -23.63 4.94
CA SER A 287 -21.77 -24.89 5.57
C SER A 287 -22.69 -26.06 5.21
N LYS A 288 -24.02 -25.83 5.25
CA LYS A 288 -25.04 -26.81 4.80
C LYS A 288 -25.03 -27.07 3.30
N ARG A 289 -24.50 -26.14 2.49
CA ARG A 289 -24.33 -26.34 1.03
C ARG A 289 -23.02 -27.08 0.72
N LEU A 290 -22.00 -26.96 1.57
CA LEU A 290 -20.69 -27.57 1.40
C LEU A 290 -20.59 -29.02 1.88
N GLU A 291 -21.39 -29.42 2.88
CA GLU A 291 -21.57 -30.84 3.23
C GLU A 291 -21.99 -31.70 2.03
N SER A 292 -22.63 -31.10 1.02
CA SER A 292 -23.02 -31.78 -0.22
C SER A 292 -21.93 -31.85 -1.31
N LEU A 293 -20.79 -31.17 -1.14
CA LEU A 293 -19.78 -30.98 -2.20
C LEU A 293 -18.39 -31.57 -1.91
N GLY A 294 -18.06 -31.95 -0.66
CA GLY A 294 -16.77 -32.53 -0.28
C GLY A 294 -15.58 -31.56 -0.47
N ASP A 295 -14.36 -32.10 -0.65
CA ASP A 295 -13.07 -31.36 -0.75
C ASP A 295 -12.87 -30.49 -2.03
N LYS A 296 -13.95 -29.98 -2.63
CA LYS A 296 -13.85 -29.17 -3.84
C LYS A 296 -13.74 -27.67 -3.52
N PRO A 297 -12.90 -26.92 -4.26
CA PRO A 297 -12.65 -25.50 -4.01
C PRO A 297 -13.91 -24.65 -4.23
N VAL A 298 -14.11 -23.65 -3.35
CA VAL A 298 -15.42 -22.96 -3.20
C VAL A 298 -15.38 -21.46 -3.55
N ILE A 299 -14.21 -20.87 -3.81
CA ILE A 299 -14.13 -19.44 -4.16
C ILE A 299 -13.44 -19.28 -5.51
N THR A 300 -14.22 -18.82 -6.49
CA THR A 300 -13.73 -18.27 -7.76
C THR A 300 -13.83 -16.75 -7.70
N LEU A 301 -12.70 -16.06 -7.70
CA LEU A 301 -12.64 -14.65 -8.03
C LEU A 301 -12.23 -14.51 -9.50
N PRO A 302 -12.98 -13.75 -10.31
CA PRO A 302 -12.68 -13.60 -11.73
C PRO A 302 -11.45 -12.72 -11.96
N ALA A 303 -10.75 -13.00 -13.07
CA ALA A 303 -9.65 -12.21 -13.62
C ALA A 303 -10.08 -10.82 -14.12
#